data_AF-A0A8H4L2A8-F1
#
_entry.id   AF-A0A8H4L2A8-F1
#
_cell.length_a   1.000
_cell.length_b   1.000
_cell.length_c   1.000
_cell.angle_alpha   90.00
_cell.angle_beta   90.00
_cell.angle_gamma   90.00
#
_symmetry.space_group_name_H-M   'P 1'
#
loop_
_entity.id
_entity.type
_entity.pdbx_description
1 polymer ?
#
loop_
_entity_poly.entity_id
_entity_poly.type
_entity_poly.pdbx_seq_one_letter_code
_entity_poly.pdbx_strand_id
1 'polypeptide(L)'
;MQWDLCNLASVYAIGVLSDNQTMMNEAIDYFKNGGGMGAIENALWFVHKEGNTGKPLAQCQESGRDQGHTLMDMGLLGVVAQQGYNQGEDLFAYLDNRILAGAEYTFKYNTGHDIPFEPYYNSRHGTHTVIDPRQRGQERPVAELLYAHYTSVKGLDASWTAEYRDKVVDAAGGAEGGGGDYGPNSGGYDQLGFGTILFRRN
;
A
#
# COMPACT_ATOMS: atom_id res chain seq x y z
N MET A 1 -7.62 -10.91 -3.98
CA MET A 1 -6.55 -11.52 -3.21
C MET A 1 -5.24 -10.93 -3.70
N GLN A 2 -4.40 -10.55 -2.76
CA GLN A 2 -2.99 -10.12 -2.87
C GLN A 2 -2.18 -10.63 -4.07
N TRP A 3 -2.41 -11.86 -4.54
CA TRP A 3 -1.65 -12.49 -5.63
C TRP A 3 -1.65 -11.69 -6.93
N ASP A 4 -2.75 -11.01 -7.26
CA ASP A 4 -2.79 -10.21 -8.48
C ASP A 4 -1.78 -9.05 -8.42
N LEU A 5 -1.65 -8.39 -7.26
CA LEU A 5 -0.71 -7.29 -7.09
C LEU A 5 0.75 -7.75 -7.15
N CYS A 6 1.11 -8.90 -6.56
CA CYS A 6 2.48 -9.40 -6.65
C CYS A 6 2.84 -9.86 -8.07
N ASN A 7 1.88 -10.45 -8.79
CA ASN A 7 2.06 -10.80 -10.20
C ASN A 7 2.19 -9.54 -11.05
N LEU A 8 1.37 -8.51 -10.81
CA LEU A 8 1.43 -7.24 -11.51
C LEU A 8 2.78 -6.53 -11.32
N ALA A 9 3.26 -6.44 -10.07
CA ALA A 9 4.58 -5.89 -9.76
C ALA A 9 5.72 -6.66 -10.45
N SER A 10 5.57 -7.98 -10.58
CA SER A 10 6.52 -8.84 -11.28
C SER A 10 6.50 -8.62 -12.80
N VAL A 11 5.32 -8.57 -13.42
CA VAL A 11 5.16 -8.29 -14.85
C VAL A 11 5.76 -6.94 -15.20
N TYR A 12 5.49 -5.91 -14.39
CA TYR A 12 6.06 -4.58 -14.62
C TYR A 12 7.58 -4.60 -14.45
N ALA A 13 8.12 -5.19 -13.37
CA ALA A 13 9.57 -5.31 -13.18
C ALA A 13 10.27 -5.99 -14.36
N ILE A 14 9.70 -7.10 -14.87
CA ILE A 14 10.24 -7.81 -16.02
C ILE A 14 10.17 -6.93 -17.27
N GLY A 15 9.06 -6.20 -17.47
CA GLY A 15 8.92 -5.26 -18.57
C GLY A 15 10.01 -4.19 -18.58
N VAL A 16 10.29 -3.58 -17.42
CA VAL A 16 11.38 -2.60 -17.26
C VAL A 16 12.74 -3.23 -17.53
N LEU A 17 13.04 -4.37 -16.89
CA LEU A 17 14.35 -5.03 -17.02
C LEU A 17 14.66 -5.49 -18.45
N SER A 18 13.62 -5.84 -19.21
CA SER A 18 13.74 -6.35 -20.59
C SER A 18 13.47 -5.31 -21.68
N ASP A 19 13.34 -4.03 -21.31
CA ASP A 19 12.97 -2.94 -22.21
C ASP A 19 11.70 -3.25 -23.04
N ASN A 20 10.74 -3.95 -22.44
CA ASN A 20 9.54 -4.44 -23.11
C ASN A 20 8.33 -3.54 -22.80
N GLN A 21 8.10 -2.56 -23.68
CA GLN A 21 6.98 -1.61 -23.56
C GLN A 21 5.61 -2.28 -23.54
N THR A 22 5.43 -3.39 -24.27
CA THR A 22 4.14 -4.11 -24.28
C THR A 22 3.81 -4.67 -22.90
N MET A 23 4.79 -5.24 -22.20
CA MET A 23 4.59 -5.75 -20.83
C MET A 23 4.36 -4.63 -19.83
N MET A 24 5.06 -3.49 -19.97
CA MET A 24 4.82 -2.33 -19.13
C MET A 24 3.40 -1.77 -19.34
N ASN A 25 2.95 -1.66 -20.60
CA ASN A 25 1.61 -1.19 -20.92
C ASN A 25 0.53 -2.15 -20.38
N GLU A 26 0.74 -3.46 -20.48
CA GLU A 26 -0.17 -4.45 -19.89
C GLU A 26 -0.28 -4.26 -18.37
N ALA A 27 0.85 -4.05 -17.67
CA ALA A 27 0.81 -3.82 -16.24
C ALA A 27 0.08 -2.51 -15.87
N ILE A 28 0.32 -1.42 -16.61
CA ILE A 28 -0.38 -0.15 -16.40
C ILE A 28 -1.88 -0.29 -16.69
N ASP A 29 -2.25 -0.96 -17.78
CA ASP A 29 -3.65 -1.15 -18.16
C ASP A 29 -4.38 -2.03 -17.15
N TYR A 30 -3.77 -3.14 -16.72
CA TYR A 30 -4.35 -4.00 -15.70
C TYR A 30 -4.48 -3.28 -14.35
N PHE A 31 -3.52 -2.45 -13.95
CA PHE A 31 -3.61 -1.63 -12.75
C PHE A 31 -4.83 -0.69 -12.78
N LYS A 32 -5.14 -0.12 -13.94
CA LYS A 32 -6.23 0.86 -14.10
C LYS A 32 -7.58 0.22 -14.36
N ASN A 33 -7.61 -0.84 -15.19
CA ASN A 33 -8.82 -1.37 -15.84
C ASN A 33 -9.01 -2.88 -15.63
N GLY A 34 -8.09 -3.55 -14.92
CA GLY A 34 -8.12 -4.99 -14.73
C GLY A 34 -9.35 -5.48 -13.94
N GLY A 35 -9.79 -6.71 -14.22
CA GLY A 35 -10.94 -7.33 -13.53
C GLY A 35 -10.60 -7.97 -12.18
N GLY A 36 -9.31 -8.06 -11.83
CA GLY A 36 -8.83 -8.69 -10.60
C GLY A 36 -8.49 -7.68 -9.51
N MET A 37 -7.94 -8.18 -8.39
CA MET A 37 -7.61 -7.35 -7.22
C MET A 37 -6.27 -6.63 -7.36
N GLY A 38 -5.58 -6.78 -8.50
CA GLY A 38 -4.45 -5.95 -8.89
C GLY A 38 -4.86 -4.61 -9.48
N ALA A 39 -6.13 -4.47 -9.90
CA ALA A 39 -6.67 -3.19 -10.33
C ALA A 39 -7.01 -2.31 -9.12
N ILE A 40 -6.65 -1.04 -9.18
CA ILE A 40 -6.69 -0.13 -8.02
C ILE A 40 -8.11 0.08 -7.48
N GLU A 41 -9.13 0.13 -8.33
CA GLU A 41 -10.52 0.28 -7.90
C GLU A 41 -11.08 -0.99 -7.25
N ASN A 42 -10.45 -2.15 -7.47
CA ASN A 42 -10.82 -3.38 -6.79
C ASN A 42 -10.00 -3.58 -5.50
N ALA A 43 -8.72 -3.19 -5.52
CA ALA A 43 -7.85 -3.22 -4.35
C ALA A 43 -8.31 -2.24 -3.26
N LEU A 44 -8.62 -1.01 -3.66
CA LEU A 44 -9.05 0.10 -2.81
C LEU A 44 -10.47 0.53 -3.19
N TRP A 45 -11.42 -0.34 -2.84
CA TRP A 45 -12.74 -0.41 -3.48
C TRP A 45 -13.80 0.54 -2.96
N PHE A 46 -13.66 1.01 -1.72
CA PHE A 46 -14.62 1.93 -1.12
C PHE A 46 -13.90 3.10 -0.49
N VAL A 47 -14.37 4.33 -0.73
CA VAL A 47 -13.75 5.53 -0.17
C VAL A 47 -14.67 6.16 0.88
N HIS A 48 -14.25 6.06 2.13
CA HIS A 48 -14.87 6.75 3.25
C HIS A 48 -14.39 8.20 3.32
N LYS A 49 -15.09 9.02 4.10
CA LYS A 49 -14.64 10.35 4.50
C LYS A 49 -14.32 10.35 5.99
N GLU A 50 -13.13 10.80 6.35
CA GLU A 50 -12.75 10.98 7.75
C GLU A 50 -13.62 12.07 8.39
N GLY A 51 -14.28 11.76 9.52
CA GLY A 51 -15.27 12.67 10.11
C GLY A 51 -14.73 14.04 10.52
N ASN A 52 -13.50 14.11 11.04
CA ASN A 52 -12.94 15.35 11.59
C ASN A 52 -12.28 16.26 10.54
N THR A 53 -11.71 15.66 9.49
CA THR A 53 -10.89 16.39 8.49
C THR A 53 -11.53 16.40 7.10
N GLY A 54 -12.47 15.48 6.83
CA GLY A 54 -12.99 15.21 5.49
C GLY A 54 -12.02 14.45 4.58
N LYS A 55 -10.83 14.07 5.06
CA LYS A 55 -9.81 13.35 4.29
C LYS A 55 -10.38 12.04 3.72
N PRO A 56 -10.14 11.71 2.44
CA PRO A 56 -10.57 10.45 1.86
C PRO A 56 -9.78 9.28 2.48
N LEU A 57 -10.49 8.23 2.88
CA LEU A 57 -9.90 7.01 3.43
C LEU A 57 -10.39 5.81 2.61
N ALA A 58 -9.53 5.26 1.76
CA ALA A 58 -9.89 4.18 0.86
C ALA A 58 -9.69 2.81 1.53
N GLN A 59 -10.78 2.07 1.69
CA GLN A 59 -10.78 0.74 2.28
C GLN A 59 -10.14 -0.27 1.34
N CYS A 60 -9.11 -0.94 1.86
CA CYS A 60 -8.50 -2.09 1.20
C CYS A 60 -9.41 -3.32 1.30
N GLN A 61 -9.50 -4.08 0.22
CA GLN A 61 -10.32 -5.30 0.15
C GLN A 61 -9.87 -6.40 1.14
N GLU A 62 -8.59 -6.43 1.53
CA GLU A 62 -8.09 -7.38 2.55
C GLU A 62 -8.36 -6.93 4.00
N SER A 63 -8.88 -5.72 4.25
CA SER A 63 -9.05 -5.19 5.62
C SER A 63 -10.00 -6.02 6.50
N GLY A 64 -10.98 -6.70 5.89
CA GLY A 64 -11.87 -7.62 6.60
C GLY A 64 -11.24 -8.99 6.89
N ARG A 65 -10.11 -9.31 6.25
CA ARG A 65 -9.42 -10.60 6.40
C ARG A 65 -8.40 -10.55 7.52
N ASP A 66 -7.43 -9.65 7.46
CA ASP A 66 -6.45 -9.36 8.51
C ASP A 66 -5.56 -8.18 8.09
N GLN A 67 -4.84 -7.61 9.05
CA GLN A 67 -3.97 -6.46 8.78
C GLN A 67 -2.65 -6.86 8.11
N GLY A 68 -2.23 -8.12 8.21
CA GLY A 68 -1.02 -8.57 7.55
C GLY A 68 -1.14 -8.51 6.03
N HIS A 69 -2.26 -8.96 5.47
CA HIS A 69 -2.53 -8.84 4.03
C HIS A 69 -2.81 -7.39 3.63
N THR A 70 -3.52 -6.63 4.47
CA THR A 70 -3.76 -5.21 4.21
C THR A 70 -2.46 -4.41 4.07
N LEU A 71 -1.48 -4.64 4.97
CA LEU A 71 -0.18 -3.98 4.91
C LEU A 71 0.64 -4.43 3.69
N MET A 72 0.54 -5.71 3.31
CA MET A 72 1.19 -6.24 2.11
C MET A 72 0.62 -5.61 0.82
N ASP A 73 -0.71 -5.45 0.71
CA ASP A 73 -1.37 -4.71 -0.38
C ASP A 73 -0.80 -3.29 -0.51
N MET A 74 -0.63 -2.57 0.61
CA MET A 74 -0.10 -1.20 0.56
C MET A 74 1.36 -1.17 0.11
N GLY A 75 2.18 -2.11 0.59
CA GLY A 75 3.56 -2.26 0.16
C GLY A 75 3.66 -2.50 -1.35
N LEU A 76 2.86 -3.42 -1.90
CA LEU A 76 2.88 -3.76 -3.33
C LEU A 76 2.32 -2.65 -4.22
N LEU A 77 1.25 -1.97 -3.79
CA LEU A 77 0.74 -0.78 -4.49
C LEU A 77 1.82 0.32 -4.58
N GLY A 78 2.56 0.54 -3.49
CA GLY A 78 3.71 1.45 -3.49
C GLY A 78 4.77 1.05 -4.51
N VAL A 79 5.14 -0.23 -4.58
CA VAL A 79 6.12 -0.75 -5.56
C VAL A 79 5.64 -0.53 -6.99
N VAL A 80 4.41 -0.94 -7.31
CA VAL A 80 3.84 -0.77 -8.67
C VAL A 80 3.82 0.69 -9.06
N ALA A 81 3.42 1.58 -8.14
CA ALA A 81 3.40 3.00 -8.41
C ALA A 81 4.79 3.60 -8.60
N GLN A 82 5.79 3.15 -7.83
CA GLN A 82 7.17 3.59 -7.98
C GLN A 82 7.80 3.09 -9.28
N GLN A 83 7.49 1.85 -9.72
CA GLN A 83 7.87 1.34 -11.04
C GLN A 83 7.30 2.23 -12.15
N GLY A 84 6.00 2.54 -12.07
CA GLY A 84 5.34 3.50 -12.96
C GLY A 84 6.04 4.84 -13.01
N TYR A 85 6.23 5.45 -11.84
CA TYR A 85 6.77 6.79 -11.71
C TYR A 85 8.19 6.88 -12.28
N ASN A 86 9.02 5.85 -12.06
CA ASN A 86 10.37 5.77 -12.62
C ASN A 86 10.40 5.60 -14.14
N GLN A 87 9.28 5.22 -14.76
CA GLN A 87 9.12 5.10 -16.21
C GLN A 87 8.29 6.26 -16.81
N GLY A 88 7.99 7.29 -16.02
CA GLY A 88 7.23 8.46 -16.45
C GLY A 88 5.71 8.32 -16.37
N GLU A 89 5.19 7.24 -15.78
CA GLU A 89 3.76 7.04 -15.55
C GLU A 89 3.40 7.30 -14.08
N ASP A 90 2.62 8.35 -13.81
CA ASP A 90 2.32 8.77 -12.45
C ASP A 90 1.12 8.03 -11.83
N LEU A 91 1.35 6.76 -11.48
CA LEU A 91 0.32 5.93 -10.84
C LEU A 91 0.02 6.34 -9.40
N PHE A 92 0.92 7.06 -8.72
CA PHE A 92 0.65 7.63 -7.39
C PHE A 92 -0.47 8.68 -7.46
N ALA A 93 -0.51 9.50 -8.51
CA ALA A 93 -1.55 10.52 -8.69
C ALA A 93 -2.90 9.96 -9.18
N TYR A 94 -2.94 8.70 -9.62
CA TYR A 94 -4.11 8.13 -10.27
C TYR A 94 -5.34 8.07 -9.33
N LEU A 95 -6.52 8.35 -9.88
CA LEU A 95 -7.81 8.45 -9.17
C LEU A 95 -7.74 9.34 -7.93
N ASP A 96 -7.27 10.58 -8.12
CA ASP A 96 -7.13 11.59 -7.07
C ASP A 96 -6.25 11.12 -5.90
N ASN A 97 -5.14 10.45 -6.21
CA ASN A 97 -4.22 9.83 -5.26
C ASN A 97 -4.90 8.70 -4.45
N ARG A 98 -5.58 7.76 -5.13
CA ARG A 98 -6.29 6.65 -4.47
C ARG A 98 -5.37 5.83 -3.57
N ILE A 99 -4.10 5.63 -3.97
CA ILE A 99 -3.11 4.94 -3.12
C ILE A 99 -2.86 5.71 -1.81
N LEU A 100 -2.77 7.05 -1.84
CA LEU A 100 -2.65 7.86 -0.61
C LEU A 100 -3.86 7.66 0.30
N ALA A 101 -5.07 7.73 -0.25
CA ALA A 101 -6.29 7.47 0.53
C ALA A 101 -6.28 6.06 1.16
N GLY A 102 -5.75 5.06 0.45
CA GLY A 102 -5.58 3.69 0.94
C GLY A 102 -4.55 3.55 2.05
N ALA A 103 -3.41 4.22 1.88
CA ALA A 103 -2.36 4.30 2.88
C ALA A 103 -2.89 4.96 4.16
N GLU A 104 -3.56 6.11 4.04
CA GLU A 104 -4.12 6.83 5.19
C GLU A 104 -5.18 5.99 5.94
N TYR A 105 -6.06 5.28 5.23
CA TYR A 105 -7.01 4.34 5.85
C TYR A 105 -6.30 3.21 6.61
N THR A 106 -5.35 2.55 5.95
CA THR A 106 -4.66 1.37 6.49
C THR A 106 -3.79 1.73 7.69
N PHE A 107 -3.01 2.80 7.58
CA PHE A 107 -2.05 3.20 8.59
C PHE A 107 -2.70 3.86 9.79
N LYS A 108 -3.82 4.57 9.61
CA LYS A 108 -4.64 5.04 10.73
C LYS A 108 -5.09 3.89 11.63
N TYR A 109 -5.57 2.80 11.03
CA TYR A 109 -5.98 1.63 11.80
C TYR A 109 -4.81 0.95 12.48
N ASN A 110 -3.70 0.76 11.78
CA ASN A 110 -2.52 0.06 12.29
C ASN A 110 -1.70 0.89 13.30
N THR A 111 -2.01 2.17 13.48
CA THR A 111 -1.48 3.01 14.57
C THR A 111 -2.40 3.06 15.80
N GLY A 112 -3.52 2.33 15.77
CA GLY A 112 -4.40 2.14 16.94
C GLY A 112 -5.67 2.96 16.91
N HIS A 113 -5.92 3.76 15.87
CA HIS A 113 -7.14 4.56 15.73
C HIS A 113 -8.26 3.80 15.03
N ASP A 114 -9.50 4.14 15.34
CA ASP A 114 -10.65 3.52 14.68
C ASP A 114 -10.92 4.13 13.30
N ILE A 115 -11.47 3.29 12.42
CA ILE A 115 -11.85 3.64 11.05
C ILE A 115 -13.23 3.06 10.71
N PRO A 116 -13.98 3.72 9.81
CA PRO A 116 -15.20 3.14 9.27
C PRO A 116 -14.89 1.89 8.44
N PHE A 117 -15.86 1.00 8.30
CA PHE A 117 -15.75 -0.19 7.46
C PHE A 117 -17.06 -0.41 6.70
N GLU A 118 -16.98 -0.50 5.39
CA GLU A 118 -18.08 -0.91 4.53
C GLU A 118 -18.05 -2.44 4.38
N PRO A 119 -19.18 -3.15 4.59
CA PRO A 119 -19.23 -4.60 4.41
C PRO A 119 -18.72 -5.02 3.03
N TYR A 120 -17.78 -5.96 3.01
CA TYR A 120 -17.12 -6.42 1.80
C TYR A 120 -17.39 -7.90 1.57
N TYR A 121 -17.80 -8.25 0.35
CA TYR A 121 -17.93 -9.65 -0.06
C TYR A 121 -16.75 -10.07 -0.93
N ASN A 122 -16.11 -11.17 -0.51
CA ASN A 122 -15.07 -11.84 -1.26
C ASN A 122 -15.55 -13.26 -1.62
N SER A 123 -15.45 -13.64 -2.89
CA SER A 123 -15.90 -14.97 -3.35
C SER A 123 -15.16 -16.15 -2.73
N ARG A 124 -13.95 -15.93 -2.21
CA ARG A 124 -13.11 -16.97 -1.58
C ARG A 124 -13.14 -16.94 -0.05
N HIS A 125 -13.34 -15.77 0.56
CA HIS A 125 -13.30 -15.58 2.01
C HIS A 125 -14.67 -15.29 2.64
N GLY A 126 -15.71 -15.15 1.82
CA GLY A 126 -17.05 -14.83 2.26
C GLY A 126 -17.25 -13.34 2.52
N THR A 127 -18.30 -13.02 3.28
CA THR A 127 -18.64 -11.65 3.65
C THR A 127 -17.94 -11.26 4.94
N HIS A 128 -17.22 -10.14 4.89
CA HIS A 128 -16.69 -9.45 6.05
C HIS A 128 -17.58 -8.26 6.37
N THR A 129 -18.11 -8.18 7.59
CA THR A 129 -18.99 -7.08 8.02
C THR A 129 -18.30 -6.08 8.92
N VAL A 130 -17.10 -6.40 9.38
CA VAL A 130 -16.25 -5.56 10.23
C VAL A 130 -14.80 -5.70 9.81
N ILE A 131 -14.00 -4.69 10.13
CA ILE A 131 -12.55 -4.78 10.01
C ILE A 131 -11.99 -5.85 10.96
N ASP A 132 -11.00 -6.61 10.51
CA ASP A 132 -10.40 -7.67 11.32
C ASP A 132 -9.14 -7.15 12.05
N PRO A 133 -9.07 -7.25 13.39
CA PRO A 133 -7.92 -6.76 14.17
C PRO A 133 -6.73 -7.72 14.20
N ARG A 134 -6.83 -8.91 13.58
CA ARG A 134 -5.69 -9.83 13.52
C ARG A 134 -4.49 -9.13 12.88
N GLN A 135 -3.35 -9.23 13.56
CA GLN A 135 -2.07 -8.63 13.16
C GLN A 135 -2.08 -7.09 13.12
N ARG A 136 -3.07 -6.43 13.75
CA ARG A 136 -3.11 -4.97 13.83
C ARG A 136 -1.86 -4.40 14.50
N GLY A 137 -1.28 -3.40 13.86
CA GLY A 137 -0.11 -2.69 14.35
C GLY A 137 1.20 -3.48 14.30
N GLN A 138 1.23 -4.57 13.52
CA GLN A 138 2.51 -5.18 13.14
C GLN A 138 3.41 -4.17 12.45
N GLU A 139 4.66 -4.14 12.85
CA GLU A 139 5.69 -3.32 12.20
C GLU A 139 6.12 -3.99 10.90
N ARG A 140 6.03 -3.26 9.79
CA ARG A 140 6.46 -3.71 8.46
C ARG A 140 7.03 -2.55 7.65
N PRO A 141 8.04 -2.79 6.81
CA PRO A 141 8.75 -1.74 6.09
C PRO A 141 8.02 -1.32 4.81
N VAL A 142 6.79 -0.82 4.95
CA VAL A 142 5.88 -0.55 3.82
C VAL A 142 5.55 0.93 3.65
N ALA A 143 5.87 1.77 4.63
CA ALA A 143 5.38 3.15 4.68
C ALA A 143 6.41 4.20 4.24
N GLU A 144 7.72 3.93 4.32
CA GLU A 144 8.75 4.90 3.91
C GLU A 144 8.59 5.36 2.46
N LEU A 145 8.36 4.42 1.54
CA LEU A 145 8.13 4.73 0.12
C LEU A 145 6.92 5.65 -0.07
N LEU A 146 5.78 5.28 0.51
CA LEU A 146 4.52 6.01 0.39
C LEU A 146 4.65 7.40 1.02
N TYR A 147 5.22 7.47 2.23
CA TYR A 147 5.44 8.73 2.94
C TYR A 147 6.36 9.66 2.14
N ALA A 148 7.52 9.19 1.71
CA ALA A 148 8.48 10.00 0.98
C ALA A 148 7.92 10.51 -0.36
N HIS A 149 7.18 9.67 -1.09
CA HIS A 149 6.55 10.11 -2.33
C HIS A 149 5.50 11.20 -2.06
N TYR A 150 4.53 10.94 -1.20
CA TYR A 150 3.42 11.87 -1.02
C TYR A 150 3.80 13.14 -0.30
N THR A 151 4.71 13.09 0.67
CA THR A 151 5.13 14.30 1.39
C THR A 151 6.27 15.02 0.69
N SER A 152 7.39 14.36 0.42
CA SER A 152 8.59 15.03 -0.12
C SER A 152 8.48 15.35 -1.61
N VAL A 153 7.85 14.48 -2.41
CA VAL A 153 7.72 14.70 -3.86
C VAL A 153 6.45 15.47 -4.21
N LYS A 154 5.33 15.15 -3.57
CA LYS A 154 4.01 15.74 -3.91
C LYS A 154 3.58 16.88 -2.97
N GLY A 155 4.18 17.03 -1.80
CA GLY A 155 3.76 18.05 -0.83
C GLY A 155 2.35 17.85 -0.27
N LEU A 156 1.86 16.61 -0.28
CA LEU A 156 0.52 16.23 0.18
C LEU A 156 0.53 15.80 1.64
N ASP A 157 -0.64 15.92 2.27
CA ASP A 157 -0.86 15.49 3.64
C ASP A 157 -1.00 13.96 3.71
N ALA A 158 0.03 13.31 4.26
CA ALA A 158 0.08 11.88 4.55
C ALA A 158 0.27 11.61 6.05
N SER A 159 -0.49 12.31 6.90
CA SER A 159 -0.35 12.28 8.37
C SER A 159 -0.39 10.88 8.99
N TRP A 160 -1.32 10.02 8.57
CA TRP A 160 -1.45 8.68 9.15
C TRP A 160 -0.34 7.74 8.66
N THR A 161 0.07 7.92 7.41
CA THR A 161 1.25 7.27 6.83
C THR A 161 2.52 7.68 7.58
N ALA A 162 2.64 8.96 7.95
CA ALA A 162 3.75 9.48 8.76
C ALA A 162 3.79 8.80 10.14
N GLU A 163 2.66 8.75 10.84
CA GLU A 163 2.56 8.13 12.17
C GLU A 163 2.96 6.65 12.16
N TYR A 164 2.49 5.89 11.17
CA TYR A 164 2.89 4.48 11.04
C TYR A 164 4.37 4.34 10.65
N ARG A 165 4.87 5.19 9.75
CA ARG A 165 6.29 5.20 9.37
C ARG A 165 7.16 5.47 10.59
N ASP A 166 6.82 6.48 11.40
CA ASP A 166 7.57 6.83 12.62
C ASP A 166 7.53 5.69 13.63
N LYS A 167 6.36 5.07 13.85
CA LYS A 167 6.23 3.85 14.68
C LYS A 167 7.21 2.74 14.26
N VAL A 168 7.27 2.42 12.96
CA VAL A 168 8.15 1.35 12.45
C VAL A 168 9.62 1.72 12.58
N VAL A 169 9.97 2.96 12.27
CA VAL A 169 11.35 3.49 12.35
C VAL A 169 11.84 3.51 13.80
N ASP A 170 11.00 3.93 14.74
CA ASP A 170 11.32 3.94 16.17
C ASP A 170 11.54 2.52 16.69
N ALA A 171 10.67 1.57 16.30
CA ALA A 171 10.83 0.17 16.65
C ALA A 171 12.11 -0.45 16.07
N ALA A 172 12.56 0.01 14.90
CA ALA A 172 13.78 -0.43 14.23
C ALA A 172 15.05 0.31 14.68
N GLY A 173 14.98 1.17 15.70
CA GLY A 173 16.15 1.85 16.27
C GLY A 173 16.59 3.10 15.51
N GLY A 174 15.67 3.75 14.79
CA GLY A 174 15.87 5.07 14.15
C GLY A 174 16.00 5.04 12.63
N ALA A 175 16.00 3.86 12.02
CA ALA A 175 15.92 3.68 10.58
C ALA A 175 15.19 2.38 10.24
N GLU A 176 14.40 2.39 9.16
CA GLU A 176 13.76 1.18 8.64
C GLU A 176 14.85 0.17 8.23
N GLY A 177 14.88 -0.98 8.89
CA GLY A 177 15.68 -2.16 8.54
C GLY A 177 15.16 -2.90 7.31
N GLY A 178 15.79 -4.03 7.00
CA GLY A 178 15.49 -4.85 5.83
C GLY A 178 14.68 -6.11 6.13
N GLY A 179 14.56 -6.96 5.11
CA GLY A 179 13.98 -8.28 5.24
C GLY A 179 14.60 -9.10 6.38
N GLY A 180 13.77 -9.52 7.35
CA GLY A 180 14.19 -10.28 8.53
C GLY A 180 14.27 -9.47 9.83
N ASP A 181 14.27 -8.14 9.76
CA ASP A 181 14.25 -7.27 10.95
C ASP A 181 12.84 -7.15 11.58
N TYR A 182 11.80 -7.59 10.87
CA TYR A 182 10.38 -7.50 11.26
C TYR A 182 9.77 -8.87 11.59
N GLY A 183 10.60 -9.75 12.16
CA GLY A 183 10.23 -11.11 12.57
C GLY A 183 10.47 -12.18 11.50
N PRO A 184 10.33 -13.47 11.88
CA PRO A 184 10.73 -14.60 11.04
C PRO A 184 9.69 -15.00 9.98
N ASN A 185 8.51 -14.38 10.01
CA ASN A 185 7.40 -14.71 9.12
C ASN A 185 7.45 -13.90 7.83
N SER A 186 6.69 -14.33 6.83
CA SER A 186 6.69 -13.72 5.48
C SER A 186 6.46 -12.21 5.48
N GLY A 187 5.70 -11.66 6.44
CA GLY A 187 5.37 -10.24 6.49
C GLY A 187 6.58 -9.30 6.59
N GLY A 188 7.70 -9.77 7.17
CA GLY A 188 8.94 -9.01 7.19
C GLY A 188 9.67 -8.96 5.84
N TYR A 189 9.20 -9.71 4.85
CA TYR A 189 9.80 -9.85 3.51
C TYR A 189 8.86 -9.35 2.40
N ASP A 190 7.71 -8.76 2.74
CA ASP A 190 6.75 -8.20 1.75
C ASP A 190 7.37 -7.05 0.93
N GLN A 191 8.37 -6.40 1.49
CA GLN A 191 9.18 -5.35 0.88
C GLN A 191 10.65 -5.61 1.18
N LEU A 192 11.53 -5.02 0.37
CA LEU A 192 12.98 -5.08 0.60
C LEU A 192 13.37 -4.43 1.94
N GLY A 193 12.63 -3.40 2.34
CA GLY A 193 12.95 -2.50 3.44
C GLY A 193 14.05 -1.51 3.08
N PHE A 194 14.76 -1.02 4.09
CA PHE A 194 15.76 0.05 3.95
C PHE A 194 15.18 1.35 3.36
N GLY A 195 13.87 1.59 3.48
CA GLY A 195 13.19 2.73 2.88
C GLY A 195 13.70 4.08 3.38
N THR A 196 14.22 4.13 4.62
CA THR A 196 14.88 5.32 5.18
C THR A 196 16.02 5.83 4.29
N ILE A 197 16.84 4.94 3.71
CA ILE A 197 17.94 5.34 2.81
C ILE A 197 17.50 5.42 1.35
N LEU A 198 16.55 4.58 0.93
CA LEU A 198 16.12 4.49 -0.47
C LEU A 198 15.22 5.64 -0.90
N PHE A 199 14.38 6.15 0.01
CA PHE A 199 13.28 7.05 -0.38
C PHE A 199 13.33 8.42 0.28
N ARG A 200 13.85 8.56 1.50
CA ARG A 200 13.89 9.87 2.16
C ARG A 200 14.75 10.85 1.36
N ARG A 201 14.20 12.03 1.13
CA ARG A 201 14.92 13.18 0.56
C ARG A 201 14.89 14.31 1.58
N ASN A 202 16.04 14.91 1.82
CA ASN A 202 16.21 16.08 2.68
C ASN A 202 15.67 17.34 2.03
#